data_AF-A0A3S0IAT7-F1
#
_entry.id   AF-A0A3S0IAT7-F1
#
_cell.length_a   1.000
_cell.length_b   1.000
_cell.length_c   1.000
_cell.angle_alpha   90.00
_cell.angle_beta   90.00
_cell.angle_gamma   90.00
#
_symmetry.space_group_name_H-M   'P 1'
#
loop_
_entity.id
_entity.type
_entity.pdbx_description
1 polymer ?
#
loop_
_entity_poly.entity_id
_entity_poly.type
_entity_poly.pdbx_seq_one_letter_code
_entity_poly.pdbx_strand_id
1 'polypeptide(L)'
;ANLGATQRGRIEAARVGVRLNTDAIDNSAGVDTSDHEVNIKILLGDVVARGDMTVKQRDTLMASMTDEVAALVLADNYRQTQALTIA
;
A
#
# COMPACT_ATOMS: atom_id res chain seq x y z
N ALA A 1 4.64 -12.65 1.04
CA ALA A 1 5.56 -12.87 -0.08
C ALA A 1 4.75 -13.19 -1.33
N ASN A 2 5.20 -12.76 -2.51
CA ASN A 2 4.55 -13.14 -3.78
C ASN A 2 4.67 -14.65 -4.00
N LEU A 3 3.57 -15.28 -4.37
CA LEU A 3 3.45 -16.69 -4.73
C LEU A 3 4.00 -17.66 -3.68
N GLY A 4 3.88 -17.32 -2.38
CA GLY A 4 4.38 -18.15 -1.27
C GLY A 4 3.72 -19.53 -1.13
N ALA A 5 2.61 -19.77 -1.82
CA ALA A 5 1.95 -21.06 -1.93
C ALA A 5 1.53 -21.30 -3.39
N THR A 6 1.66 -22.55 -3.85
CA THR A 6 1.15 -22.94 -5.17
C THR A 6 -0.37 -22.86 -5.19
N GLN A 7 -0.95 -22.66 -6.38
CA GLN A 7 -2.40 -22.66 -6.55
C GLN A 7 -3.05 -23.98 -6.08
N ARG A 8 -2.41 -25.12 -6.33
CA ARG A 8 -2.88 -26.43 -5.84
C ARG A 8 -2.89 -26.50 -4.31
N GLY A 9 -1.84 -26.01 -3.66
CA GLY A 9 -1.78 -25.94 -2.19
C GLY A 9 -2.87 -25.04 -1.59
N ARG A 10 -3.17 -23.90 -2.24
CA ARG A 10 -4.28 -23.02 -1.84
C ARG A 10 -5.64 -23.72 -1.95
N ILE A 11 -5.88 -24.46 -3.03
CA ILE A 11 -7.11 -25.24 -3.22
C ILE A 11 -7.24 -26.35 -2.16
N GLU A 12 -6.16 -27.07 -1.88
CA GLU A 12 -6.14 -28.13 -0.88
C GLU A 12 -6.43 -27.59 0.53
N ALA A 13 -5.76 -26.49 0.92
CA ALA A 13 -6.00 -25.82 2.20
C ALA A 13 -7.45 -25.33 2.35
N ALA A 14 -8.00 -24.71 1.30
CA ALA A 14 -9.39 -24.25 1.29
C ALA A 14 -10.38 -25.41 1.47
N ARG A 15 -10.13 -26.57 0.84
CA ARG A 15 -10.99 -27.76 0.95
C ARG A 15 -11.06 -28.34 2.36
N VAL A 16 -10.05 -28.13 3.19
CA VAL A 16 -10.04 -28.56 4.60
C VAL A 16 -10.44 -27.43 5.57
N GLY A 17 -10.99 -26.33 5.04
CA GLY A 17 -11.58 -25.24 5.84
C GLY A 17 -10.63 -24.12 6.23
N VAL A 18 -9.39 -24.11 5.70
CA VAL A 18 -8.48 -22.96 5.91
C VAL A 18 -9.05 -21.74 5.19
N ARG A 19 -9.14 -20.62 5.90
CA ARG A 19 -9.42 -19.30 5.30
C ARG A 19 -8.10 -18.67 4.90
N LEU A 20 -7.99 -18.29 3.64
CA LEU A 20 -6.78 -17.69 3.08
C LEU A 20 -7.16 -16.65 2.02
N ASN A 21 -6.44 -15.53 2.01
CA ASN A 21 -6.50 -14.57 0.93
C ASN A 21 -5.48 -14.92 -0.16
N THR A 22 -5.63 -14.32 -1.34
CA THR A 22 -4.54 -14.27 -2.31
C THR A 22 -3.41 -13.37 -1.77
N ASP A 23 -2.20 -13.61 -2.23
CA ASP A 23 -1.03 -12.81 -1.86
C ASP A 23 -1.22 -11.32 -2.14
N ALA A 24 -1.85 -10.97 -3.26
CA ALA A 24 -2.15 -9.59 -3.65
C ALA A 24 -2.96 -8.81 -2.59
N ILE A 25 -3.76 -9.49 -1.77
CA ILE A 25 -4.49 -8.83 -0.67
C ILE A 25 -3.53 -8.61 0.50
N ASP A 26 -2.86 -9.66 0.96
CA ASP A 26 -2.05 -9.65 2.19
C ASP A 26 -0.75 -8.84 2.05
N ASN A 27 -0.29 -8.53 0.83
CA ASN A 27 0.94 -7.78 0.57
C ASN A 27 0.73 -6.44 -0.14
N SER A 28 -0.51 -5.94 -0.19
CA SER A 28 -0.87 -4.72 -0.94
C SER A 28 -0.30 -3.43 -0.34
N ALA A 29 0.03 -3.39 0.95
CA ALA A 29 0.53 -2.20 1.65
C ALA A 29 1.72 -1.51 0.96
N GLY A 30 2.62 -2.27 0.32
CA GLY A 30 3.75 -1.69 -0.41
C GLY A 30 3.32 -0.95 -1.67
N VAL A 31 2.32 -1.47 -2.38
CA VAL A 31 1.73 -0.81 -3.56
C VAL A 31 0.97 0.44 -3.13
N ASP A 32 0.15 0.33 -2.08
CA ASP A 32 -0.62 1.43 -1.51
C ASP A 32 0.28 2.59 -1.01
N THR A 33 1.41 2.26 -0.37
CA THR A 33 2.43 3.25 0.01
C THR A 33 2.97 3.99 -1.21
N SER A 34 3.24 3.27 -2.30
CA SER A 34 3.74 3.86 -3.55
C SER A 34 2.71 4.78 -4.20
N ASP A 35 1.42 4.43 -4.14
CA ASP A 35 0.35 5.27 -4.68
C ASP A 35 0.27 6.61 -3.94
N HIS A 36 0.32 6.59 -2.61
CA HIS A 36 0.41 7.81 -1.80
C HIS A 36 1.66 8.62 -2.15
N GLU A 37 2.82 7.97 -2.23
CA GLU A 37 4.09 8.62 -2.54
C GLU A 37 4.07 9.33 -3.90
N VAL A 38 3.60 8.64 -4.95
CA VAL A 38 3.54 9.18 -6.30
C VAL A 38 2.55 10.35 -6.37
N ASN A 39 1.37 10.22 -5.75
CA ASN A 39 0.37 11.29 -5.74
C ASN A 39 0.89 12.57 -5.06
N ILE A 40 1.56 12.43 -3.92
CA ILE A 40 2.18 13.57 -3.22
C ILE A 40 3.31 14.16 -4.06
N LYS A 41 4.14 13.33 -4.69
CA LYS A 41 5.24 13.79 -5.56
C LYS A 41 4.75 14.53 -6.81
N ILE A 42 3.64 14.12 -7.40
CA ILE A 42 3.00 14.84 -8.52
C ILE A 42 2.60 16.25 -8.04
N LEU A 43 1.88 16.35 -6.92
CA LEU A 43 1.47 17.64 -6.34
C LEU A 43 2.66 18.55 -6.04
N LEU A 44 3.69 18.03 -5.36
CA LEU A 44 4.88 18.82 -5.03
C LEU A 44 5.76 19.11 -6.24
N GLY A 45 5.68 18.29 -7.29
CA GLY A 45 6.39 18.47 -8.55
C GLY A 45 6.07 19.82 -9.19
N ASP A 46 4.80 20.24 -9.18
CA ASP A 46 4.37 21.53 -9.70
C ASP A 46 4.95 22.71 -8.90
N VAL A 47 5.02 22.57 -7.58
CA VAL A 47 5.60 23.60 -6.69
C VAL A 47 7.10 23.74 -6.94
N VAL A 48 7.80 22.62 -7.11
CA VAL A 48 9.22 22.61 -7.45
C VAL A 48 9.46 23.22 -8.83
N ALA A 49 8.62 22.89 -9.81
CA ALA A 49 8.74 23.43 -11.18
C ALA A 49 8.55 24.95 -11.25
N ARG A 50 7.73 25.53 -10.35
CA ARG A 50 7.54 27.00 -10.23
C ARG A 50 8.69 27.70 -9.52
N GLY A 51 9.59 26.96 -8.86
CA GLY A 51 10.69 27.50 -8.08
C GLY A 51 10.33 27.89 -6.65
N ASP A 52 9.09 27.64 -6.22
CA ASP A 52 8.61 27.95 -4.86
C ASP A 52 9.11 26.96 -3.80
N MET A 53 9.67 25.83 -4.24
CA MET A 53 10.25 24.79 -3.39
C MET A 53 11.47 24.14 -4.07
N THR A 54 12.53 23.89 -3.32
CA THR A 54 13.66 23.10 -3.79
C THR A 54 13.39 21.59 -3.66
N VAL A 55 14.07 20.77 -4.46
CA VAL A 55 13.99 19.30 -4.32
C VAL A 55 14.32 18.83 -2.90
N LYS A 56 15.31 19.45 -2.25
CA LYS A 56 15.70 19.13 -0.87
C LYS A 56 14.60 19.42 0.14
N GLN A 57 13.87 20.53 -0.02
CA GLN A 57 12.72 20.85 0.82
C GLN A 57 11.58 19.86 0.59
N ARG A 58 11.31 19.47 -0.67
CA ARG A 58 10.34 18.43 -1.02
C ARG A 58 10.68 17.10 -0.35
N ASP A 59 11.92 16.66 -0.40
CA ASP A 59 12.34 15.39 0.19
C ASP A 59 12.25 15.40 1.72
N THR A 60 12.57 16.53 2.36
CA THR A 60 12.40 16.71 3.81
C THR A 60 10.93 16.65 4.20
N LEU A 61 10.07 17.30 3.42
CA LEU A 61 8.63 17.29 3.63
C LEU A 61 8.05 15.88 3.43
N MET A 62 8.45 15.16 2.38
CA MET A 62 8.08 13.75 2.15
C MET A 62 8.46 12.88 3.36
N ALA A 63 9.69 13.00 3.86
CA ALA A 63 10.15 12.23 5.01
C ALA A 63 9.35 12.53 6.28
N SER A 64 8.92 13.78 6.47
CA SER A 64 8.09 14.15 7.63
C SER A 64 6.68 13.53 7.62
N MET A 65 6.18 13.08 6.47
CA MET A 65 4.87 12.44 6.32
C MET A 65 4.89 10.92 6.56
N THR A 66 6.05 10.31 6.82
CA THR A 66 6.22 8.85 6.89
C THR A 66 5.19 8.19 7.81
N ASP A 67 5.02 8.68 9.03
CA ASP A 67 4.12 8.09 10.02
C ASP A 67 2.64 8.25 9.64
N GLU A 68 2.29 9.38 9.02
CA GLU A 68 0.92 9.67 8.58
C GLU A 68 0.54 8.79 7.38
N VAL A 69 1.41 8.69 6.38
CA VAL A 69 1.20 7.79 5.23
C VAL A 69 1.13 6.34 5.70
N ALA A 70 1.99 5.92 6.63
CA ALA A 70 1.92 4.57 7.20
C ALA A 70 0.59 4.31 7.90
N ALA A 71 0.06 5.28 8.65
CA ALA A 71 -1.24 5.15 9.31
C ALA A 71 -2.40 5.02 8.30
N LEU A 72 -2.37 5.81 7.22
CA LEU A 72 -3.38 5.75 6.14
C LEU A 72 -3.33 4.40 5.42
N VAL A 73 -2.14 3.95 5.01
CA VAL A 73 -1.93 2.65 4.36
C VAL A 73 -2.44 1.51 5.23
N LEU A 74 -2.08 1.50 6.52
CA LEU A 74 -2.56 0.47 7.44
C LEU A 74 -4.08 0.49 7.55
N ALA A 75 -4.69 1.66 7.72
CA ALA A 75 -6.15 1.80 7.83
C ALA A 75 -6.86 1.27 6.58
N ASP A 76 -6.36 1.57 5.39
CA ASP A 76 -6.95 1.13 4.14
C ASP A 76 -6.77 -0.37 3.90
N ASN A 77 -5.60 -0.93 4.19
CA ASN A 77 -5.33 -2.37 4.08
C ASN A 77 -6.23 -3.19 5.02
N TYR A 78 -6.46 -2.71 6.25
CA TYR A 78 -7.40 -3.34 7.18
C TYR A 78 -8.83 -3.31 6.63
N ARG A 79 -9.29 -2.16 6.15
CA ARG A 79 -10.67 -1.99 5.65
C ARG A 79 -10.93 -2.80 4.37
N GLN A 80 -9.99 -2.83 3.43
CA GLN A 80 -10.12 -3.61 2.20
C GLN A 80 -10.22 -5.11 2.51
N THR A 81 -9.33 -5.62 3.36
CA THR A 81 -9.37 -7.03 3.77
C THR A 81 -10.67 -7.36 4.52
N GLN A 82 -11.14 -6.45 5.39
CA GLN A 82 -12.41 -6.61 6.08
C GLN A 82 -13.59 -6.66 5.09
N ALA A 83 -13.63 -5.75 4.11
CA ALA A 83 -14.68 -5.70 3.11
C ALA A 83 -14.81 -7.01 2.32
N LEU A 84 -13.69 -7.64 1.95
CA LEU A 84 -13.67 -8.95 1.27
C LEU A 84 -14.12 -10.09 2.19
N THR A 85 -13.89 -9.97 3.49
CA THR A 85 -14.22 -11.03 4.46
C THR A 85 -15.70 -11.05 4.84
N ILE A 86 -16.36 -9.89 4.82
CA ILE A 86 -17.77 -9.73 5.22
C ILE A 86 -18.76 -9.80 4.05
N ALA A 87 -18.27 -9.67 2.80
CA ALA A 87 -19.07 -9.78 1.58
C ALA A 87 -19.47 -11.24 1.31
#